data_AF-A0A4U1YPV1-F1
#
_entry.id   AF-A0A4U1YPV1-F1
#
_cell.length_a   1.000
_cell.length_b   1.000
_cell.length_c   1.000
_cell.angle_alpha   90.00
_cell.angle_beta   90.00
_cell.angle_gamma   90.00
#
_symmetry.space_group_name_H-M   'P 1'
#
loop_
_entity.id
_entity.type
_entity.pdbx_description
1 polymer ?
#
loop_
_entity_poly.entity_id
_entity_poly.type
_entity_poly.pdbx_seq_one_letter_code
_entity_poly.pdbx_strand_id
1 'polypeptide(L)'
;MQNLIRHTLYLFLWITGLTAAITLGGISYVWFFSEAKELPHLELLVGSVIIEVVAVILMLAKKGMKYLPDTQTDKEPKDTLKFMESFISTGTSATVVSNRVSWLVGDNKLISILQSKIENGTRIEIITPNEVPEALRENLKGASFIVTRENVSPEARFTLVNGDRGGAEKLAIARGVHPDHEITIFDNNSGPQIIAMAKDIIRKSKELSNAS
;
A
#
# COMPACT_ATOMS: atom_id res chain seq x y z
N MET A 1 18.67 12.54 7.28
CA MET A 1 18.21 11.38 8.07
C MET A 1 18.51 10.03 7.41
N GLN A 2 18.20 9.82 6.12
CA GLN A 2 18.52 8.56 5.41
C GLN A 2 20.02 8.19 5.39
N ASN A 3 20.93 9.16 5.19
CA ASN A 3 22.37 8.87 5.19
C ASN A 3 22.91 8.42 6.56
N LEU A 4 22.39 8.97 7.66
CA LEU A 4 22.78 8.57 9.02
C LEU A 4 22.34 7.13 9.29
N ILE A 5 21.08 6.81 8.98
CA ILE A 5 20.52 5.45 9.12
C ILE A 5 21.32 4.45 8.30
N ARG A 6 21.73 4.82 7.08
CA ARG A 6 22.54 3.97 6.20
C ARG A 6 23.92 3.70 6.79
N HIS A 7 24.59 4.72 7.34
CA HIS A 7 25.89 4.55 8.01
C HIS A 7 25.77 3.66 9.25
N THR A 8 24.77 3.88 10.09
CA THR A 8 24.54 3.04 11.27
C THR A 8 24.29 1.58 10.90
N LEU A 9 23.51 1.33 9.84
CA LEU A 9 23.25 -0.03 9.34
C LEU A 9 24.52 -0.70 8.82
N TYR A 10 25.36 0.01 8.06
CA TYR A 10 26.62 -0.54 7.58
C TYR A 10 27.60 -0.80 8.71
N LEU A 11 27.70 0.11 9.68
CA LEU A 11 28.59 -0.06 10.82
C LEU A 11 28.16 -1.28 11.67
N PHE A 12 26.86 -1.46 11.87
CA PHE A 12 26.32 -2.65 12.54
C PHE A 12 26.63 -3.94 11.76
N LEU A 13 26.40 -3.95 10.44
CA LEU A 13 26.75 -5.07 9.56
C LEU A 13 28.24 -5.42 9.62
N TRP A 14 29.11 -4.42 9.66
CA TRP A 14 30.55 -4.61 9.78
C TRP A 14 30.94 -5.23 11.11
N ILE A 15 30.38 -4.74 12.22
CA ILE A 15 30.62 -5.31 13.55
C ILE A 15 30.18 -6.78 13.57
N THR A 16 28.96 -7.08 13.14
CA THR A 16 28.46 -8.47 13.12
C THR A 16 29.26 -9.37 12.19
N GLY A 17 29.69 -8.87 11.03
CA GLY A 17 30.58 -9.59 10.13
C GLY A 17 31.94 -9.91 10.76
N LEU A 18 32.53 -8.96 11.48
CA LEU A 18 33.78 -9.14 12.22
C LEU A 18 33.63 -10.13 13.38
N THR A 19 32.58 -10.01 14.19
CA THR A 19 32.29 -10.96 15.29
C THR A 19 32.09 -12.38 14.75
N ALA A 20 31.36 -12.54 13.65
CA ALA A 20 31.17 -13.83 12.98
C ALA A 20 32.50 -14.40 12.45
N ALA A 21 33.34 -13.58 11.82
CA ALA A 21 34.65 -14.02 11.31
C ALA A 21 35.59 -14.49 12.43
N ILE A 22 35.65 -13.76 13.55
CA ILE A 22 36.44 -14.12 14.72
C ILE A 22 35.93 -15.44 15.32
N THR A 23 34.60 -15.59 15.43
CA THR A 23 33.97 -16.81 15.96
C THR A 23 34.27 -18.02 15.08
N LEU A 24 34.14 -17.89 13.76
CA LEU A 24 34.50 -18.94 12.80
C LEU A 24 36.00 -19.29 12.85
N GLY A 25 36.86 -18.29 13.04
CA GLY A 25 38.29 -18.49 13.26
C GLY A 25 38.57 -19.30 14.53
N GLY A 26 37.90 -18.96 15.64
CA GLY A 26 38.01 -19.71 16.91
C GLY A 26 37.51 -21.15 16.80
N ILE A 27 36.37 -21.37 16.15
CA ILE A 27 35.82 -22.72 15.88
C ILE A 27 36.80 -23.52 15.01
N SER A 28 37.29 -22.92 13.92
CA SER A 28 38.23 -23.58 13.01
C SER A 28 39.54 -23.93 13.73
N TYR A 29 40.05 -23.03 14.56
CA TYR A 29 41.28 -23.27 15.32
C TYR A 29 41.13 -24.47 16.28
N VAL A 30 40.04 -24.53 17.05
CA VAL A 30 39.76 -25.67 17.95
C VAL A 30 39.62 -26.97 17.18
N TRP A 31 39.01 -26.93 15.99
CA TRP A 31 38.77 -28.13 15.19
C TRP A 31 40.04 -28.69 14.53
N PHE A 32 40.96 -27.83 14.09
CA PHE A 32 42.17 -28.24 13.36
C PHE A 32 43.43 -28.39 14.23
N PHE A 33 43.55 -27.68 15.35
CA PHE A 33 44.78 -27.60 16.16
C PHE A 33 44.57 -28.13 17.59
N SER A 34 43.87 -29.26 17.69
CA SER A 34 43.24 -29.89 18.88
C SER A 34 44.12 -30.23 20.11
N GLU A 35 45.26 -29.56 20.32
CA GLU A 35 46.02 -29.56 21.59
C GLU A 35 45.56 -28.45 22.55
N ALA A 36 44.82 -27.45 22.06
CA ALA A 36 44.33 -26.34 22.88
C ALA A 36 43.08 -26.74 23.69
N LYS A 37 43.27 -26.94 25.00
CA LYS A 37 42.22 -26.85 26.01
C LYS A 37 41.34 -25.63 25.75
N GLU A 38 40.02 -25.84 25.81
CA GLU A 38 38.93 -24.85 25.82
C GLU A 38 39.37 -23.39 25.60
N LEU A 39 39.11 -22.84 24.41
CA LEU A 39 39.28 -21.41 24.17
C LEU A 39 38.35 -20.63 25.13
N PRO A 40 38.90 -19.87 26.10
CA PRO A 40 38.07 -19.12 27.03
C PRO A 40 37.25 -18.11 26.24
N HIS A 41 35.95 -18.04 26.54
CA HIS A 41 34.97 -17.15 25.92
C HIS A 41 34.50 -17.50 24.49
N LEU A 42 34.92 -18.63 23.89
CA LEU A 42 34.39 -19.05 22.59
C LEU A 42 32.86 -19.27 22.65
N GLU A 43 32.36 -19.85 23.72
CA GLU A 43 30.92 -20.04 23.96
C GLU A 43 30.16 -18.70 24.01
N LEU A 44 30.75 -17.68 24.66
CA LEU A 44 30.18 -16.33 24.71
C LEU A 44 30.18 -15.66 23.34
N LEU A 45 31.25 -15.85 22.55
CA LEU A 45 31.35 -15.37 21.17
C LEU A 45 30.27 -16.00 20.28
N VAL A 46 30.11 -17.33 20.35
CA VAL A 46 29.05 -18.06 19.64
C VAL A 46 27.67 -17.53 20.06
N GLY A 47 27.43 -17.36 21.36
CA GLY A 47 26.19 -16.78 21.88
C GLY A 47 25.90 -15.37 21.35
N SER A 48 26.93 -14.51 21.32
CA SER A 48 26.81 -13.14 20.79
C SER A 48 26.42 -13.13 19.31
N VAL A 49 27.07 -13.97 18.48
CA VAL A 49 26.75 -14.07 17.06
C VAL A 49 25.32 -14.53 16.84
N ILE A 50 24.83 -15.51 17.60
CA ILE A 50 23.44 -15.98 17.49
C ILE A 50 22.46 -14.84 17.82
N ILE A 51 22.70 -14.10 18.91
CA ILE A 51 21.85 -12.98 19.31
C ILE A 51 21.85 -11.88 18.24
N GLU A 52 23.03 -11.53 17.70
CA GLU A 52 23.17 -10.54 16.65
C GLU A 52 22.40 -10.92 15.37
N VAL A 53 22.54 -12.17 14.92
CA VAL A 53 21.82 -12.69 13.74
C VAL A 53 20.30 -12.65 13.97
N VAL A 54 19.82 -13.10 15.13
CA VAL A 54 18.39 -13.04 15.47
C VAL A 54 17.90 -11.59 15.51
N ALA A 55 18.66 -10.68 16.10
CA ALA A 55 18.32 -9.26 16.16
C ALA A 55 18.25 -8.62 14.75
N VAL A 56 19.20 -8.95 13.86
CA VAL A 56 19.18 -8.51 12.46
C VAL A 56 17.92 -9.01 11.76
N ILE A 57 17.60 -10.30 11.89
CA ILE A 57 16.42 -10.90 11.26
C ILE A 57 15.15 -10.22 11.74
N LEU A 58 14.99 -10.03 13.06
CA LEU A 58 13.83 -9.34 13.63
C LEU A 58 13.73 -7.89 13.16
N MET A 59 14.86 -7.17 13.07
CA MET A 59 14.89 -5.79 12.59
C MET A 59 14.48 -5.72 11.11
N LEU A 60 15.03 -6.60 10.27
CA LEU A 60 14.71 -6.66 8.84
C LEU A 60 13.25 -7.08 8.62
N ALA A 61 12.74 -8.06 9.38
CA ALA A 61 11.35 -8.46 9.32
C ALA A 61 10.42 -7.30 9.70
N LYS A 62 10.68 -6.62 10.83
CA LYS A 62 9.88 -5.47 11.28
C LYS A 62 9.91 -4.32 10.27
N LYS A 63 11.07 -4.07 9.66
CA LYS A 63 11.22 -3.03 8.64
C LYS A 63 10.54 -3.44 7.32
N GLY A 64 10.62 -4.71 6.94
CA GLY A 64 9.97 -5.29 5.77
C GLY A 64 8.44 -5.21 5.85
N MET A 65 7.87 -5.51 7.03
CA MET A 65 6.41 -5.40 7.25
C MET A 65 5.86 -4.01 6.98
N LYS A 66 6.64 -2.95 7.19
CA LYS A 66 6.21 -1.57 6.89
C LYS A 66 5.98 -1.33 5.39
N TYR A 67 6.62 -2.12 4.52
CA TYR A 67 6.51 -1.99 3.07
C TYR A 67 5.45 -2.91 2.46
N LEU A 68 4.84 -3.78 3.27
CA LEU A 68 3.75 -4.61 2.79
C LEU A 68 2.48 -3.76 2.68
N PRO A 69 1.75 -3.86 1.56
CA PRO A 69 0.43 -3.26 1.47
C PRO A 69 -0.54 -4.01 2.39
N ASP A 70 -1.54 -3.29 2.89
CA ASP A 70 -2.64 -3.91 3.62
C ASP A 70 -3.56 -4.60 2.61
N THR A 71 -3.96 -5.84 2.88
CA THR A 71 -4.89 -6.59 2.03
C THR A 71 -6.12 -6.99 2.85
N GLN A 72 -7.30 -6.80 2.28
CA GLN A 72 -8.54 -7.34 2.81
C GLN A 72 -9.25 -8.17 1.75
N THR A 73 -9.95 -9.23 2.18
CA THR A 73 -10.76 -10.07 1.30
C THR A 73 -12.21 -9.97 1.74
N ASP A 74 -13.03 -9.38 0.88
CA ASP A 74 -14.44 -9.13 1.14
C ASP A 74 -15.27 -10.29 0.57
N LYS A 75 -15.90 -11.06 1.47
CA LYS A 75 -16.72 -12.21 1.07
C LYS A 75 -18.08 -11.78 0.54
N GLU A 76 -18.62 -10.67 1.04
CA GLU A 76 -19.93 -10.15 0.66
C GLU A 76 -19.85 -8.73 0.06
N PRO A 77 -20.75 -8.36 -0.88
CA PRO A 77 -20.81 -7.00 -1.42
C PRO A 77 -20.97 -5.90 -0.37
N LYS A 78 -21.67 -6.20 0.74
CA LYS A 78 -21.88 -5.26 1.84
C LYS A 78 -20.57 -4.86 2.53
N ASP A 79 -19.60 -5.76 2.58
CA ASP A 79 -18.31 -5.49 3.21
C ASP A 79 -17.48 -4.54 2.34
N THR A 80 -17.52 -4.71 1.02
CA THR A 80 -16.90 -3.77 0.07
C THR A 80 -17.52 -2.38 0.14
N LEU A 81 -18.84 -2.29 0.34
CA LEU A 81 -19.51 -0.99 0.51
C LEU A 81 -19.09 -0.29 1.81
N LYS A 82 -19.03 -1.02 2.92
CA LYS A 82 -18.48 -0.49 4.19
C LYS A 82 -17.02 -0.08 4.08
N PHE A 83 -16.23 -0.85 3.34
CA PHE A 83 -14.85 -0.49 3.07
C PHE A 83 -14.78 0.83 2.31
N MET A 84 -15.51 0.96 1.21
CA MET A 84 -15.53 2.18 0.41
C MET A 84 -15.97 3.41 1.22
N GLU A 85 -17.00 3.24 2.06
CA GLU A 85 -17.46 4.26 3.02
C GLU A 85 -16.32 4.70 3.96
N SER A 86 -15.66 3.75 4.60
CA SER A 86 -14.56 4.02 5.54
C SER A 86 -13.37 4.65 4.83
N PHE A 87 -12.98 4.09 3.68
CA PHE A 87 -11.80 4.47 2.93
C PHE A 87 -11.91 5.91 2.41
N ILE A 88 -13.01 6.26 1.74
CA ILE A 88 -13.27 7.62 1.25
C ILE A 88 -13.34 8.61 2.42
N SER A 89 -13.90 8.19 3.56
CA SER A 89 -14.00 9.04 4.75
C SER A 89 -12.66 9.43 5.37
N THR A 90 -11.56 8.75 5.02
CA THR A 90 -10.23 9.05 5.58
C THR A 90 -9.55 10.26 4.96
N GLY A 91 -10.08 10.83 3.87
CA GLY A 91 -9.44 11.96 3.18
C GLY A 91 -10.38 13.11 2.85
N THR A 92 -9.78 14.14 2.27
CA THR A 92 -10.45 15.37 1.81
C THR A 92 -10.70 15.38 0.30
N SER A 93 -10.14 14.42 -0.42
CA SER A 93 -10.42 14.17 -1.84
C SER A 93 -10.44 12.67 -2.10
N ALA A 94 -11.29 12.23 -3.02
CA ALA A 94 -11.38 10.85 -3.48
C ALA A 94 -11.65 10.81 -4.98
N THR A 95 -10.78 10.13 -5.72
CA THR A 95 -10.96 9.82 -7.15
C THR A 95 -11.21 8.33 -7.30
N VAL A 96 -12.40 7.97 -7.77
CA VAL A 96 -12.81 6.57 -8.00
C VAL A 96 -12.72 6.29 -9.49
N VAL A 97 -11.88 5.34 -9.88
CA VAL A 97 -11.77 4.84 -11.24
C VAL A 97 -12.45 3.48 -11.29
N SER A 98 -13.53 3.39 -12.07
CA SER A 98 -14.30 2.16 -12.21
C SER A 98 -14.80 1.97 -13.63
N ASN A 99 -14.82 0.73 -14.10
CA ASN A 99 -15.38 0.36 -15.40
C ASN A 99 -16.91 0.50 -15.47
N ARG A 100 -17.58 0.39 -14.31
CA ARG A 100 -19.03 0.45 -14.15
C ARG A 100 -19.37 1.21 -12.88
N VAL A 101 -20.42 2.01 -12.92
CA VAL A 101 -20.95 2.75 -11.76
C VAL A 101 -22.19 2.09 -11.17
N SER A 102 -22.62 0.94 -11.67
CA SER A 102 -23.83 0.23 -11.23
C SER A 102 -23.81 -0.16 -9.75
N TRP A 103 -22.62 -0.30 -9.16
CA TRP A 103 -22.46 -0.57 -7.73
C TRP A 103 -22.86 0.61 -6.83
N LEU A 104 -22.88 1.84 -7.36
CA LEU A 104 -23.37 3.03 -6.66
C LEU A 104 -24.89 3.18 -6.76
N VAL A 105 -25.47 2.83 -7.90
CA VAL A 105 -26.89 3.09 -8.22
C VAL A 105 -27.85 2.36 -7.26
N GLY A 106 -27.44 1.22 -6.71
CA GLY A 106 -28.28 0.40 -5.82
C GLY A 106 -28.13 0.69 -4.32
N ASP A 107 -27.22 1.58 -3.90
CA ASP A 107 -26.92 1.80 -2.49
C ASP A 107 -27.18 3.24 -2.04
N ASN A 108 -28.40 3.47 -1.53
CA ASN A 108 -28.82 4.75 -0.98
C ASN A 108 -27.97 5.17 0.24
N LYS A 109 -27.45 4.23 1.03
CA LYS A 109 -26.62 4.54 2.19
C LYS A 109 -25.31 5.14 1.73
N LEU A 110 -24.60 4.45 0.83
CA LEU A 110 -23.34 4.95 0.29
C LEU A 110 -23.53 6.30 -0.41
N ILE A 111 -24.57 6.44 -1.24
CA ILE A 111 -24.90 7.72 -1.90
C ILE A 111 -25.07 8.84 -0.86
N SER A 112 -25.86 8.62 0.20
CA SER A 112 -26.11 9.64 1.22
C SER A 112 -24.83 10.07 1.95
N ILE A 113 -23.91 9.14 2.17
CA ILE A 113 -22.64 9.42 2.82
C ILE A 113 -21.72 10.21 1.88
N LEU A 114 -21.62 9.80 0.62
CA LEU A 114 -20.83 10.53 -0.38
C LEU A 114 -21.36 11.94 -0.57
N GLN A 115 -22.69 12.12 -0.65
CA GLN A 115 -23.32 13.42 -0.73
C GLN A 115 -23.01 14.29 0.49
N SER A 116 -23.15 13.74 1.71
CA SER A 116 -22.79 14.45 2.94
C SER A 116 -21.30 14.84 2.97
N LYS A 117 -20.41 14.01 2.43
CA LYS A 117 -18.98 14.32 2.34
C LYS A 117 -18.71 15.46 1.35
N ILE A 118 -19.41 15.48 0.22
CA ILE A 118 -19.32 16.56 -0.78
C ILE A 118 -19.79 17.88 -0.16
N GLU A 119 -20.91 17.88 0.56
CA GLU A 119 -21.42 19.05 1.29
C GLU A 119 -20.45 19.55 2.36
N ASN A 120 -19.69 18.66 2.99
CA ASN A 120 -18.63 18.98 3.92
C ASN A 120 -17.29 19.39 3.24
N GLY A 121 -17.28 19.57 1.92
CA GLY A 121 -16.12 20.05 1.16
C GLY A 121 -15.15 18.97 0.67
N THR A 122 -15.52 17.69 0.77
CA THR A 122 -14.72 16.59 0.19
C THR A 122 -14.86 16.59 -1.32
N ARG A 123 -13.74 16.64 -2.05
CA ARG A 123 -13.77 16.58 -3.52
C ARG A 123 -13.91 15.13 -3.98
N ILE A 124 -15.03 14.78 -4.60
CA ILE A 124 -15.27 13.44 -5.13
C ILE A 124 -15.26 13.49 -6.66
N GLU A 125 -14.42 12.67 -7.27
CA GLU A 125 -14.33 12.49 -8.71
C GLU A 125 -14.59 11.02 -9.06
N ILE A 126 -15.40 10.77 -10.07
CA ILE A 126 -15.71 9.42 -10.56
C ILE A 126 -15.36 9.37 -12.05
N ILE A 127 -14.42 8.49 -12.40
CA ILE A 127 -13.96 8.26 -13.77
C ILE A 127 -14.51 6.93 -14.24
N THR A 128 -15.22 6.94 -15.37
CA THR A 128 -15.85 5.76 -15.97
C THR A 128 -15.83 5.84 -17.50
N PRO A 129 -15.71 4.72 -18.23
CA PRO A 129 -15.82 4.73 -19.69
C PRO A 129 -17.25 4.99 -20.17
N ASN A 130 -18.24 4.56 -19.37
CA ASN A 130 -19.66 4.59 -19.74
C ASN A 130 -20.37 5.82 -19.19
N GLU A 131 -21.42 6.28 -19.88
CA GLU A 131 -22.29 7.35 -19.39
C GLU A 131 -22.90 7.00 -18.04
N VAL A 132 -22.97 8.02 -17.19
CA VAL A 132 -23.49 7.90 -15.83
C VAL A 132 -24.99 8.22 -15.86
N PRO A 133 -25.86 7.37 -15.30
CA PRO A 133 -27.29 7.64 -15.24
C PRO A 133 -27.59 8.99 -14.58
N GLU A 134 -28.51 9.77 -15.15
CA GLU A 134 -28.90 11.09 -14.62
C GLU A 134 -29.37 11.03 -13.16
N ALA A 135 -30.10 9.98 -12.77
CA ALA A 135 -30.49 9.77 -11.38
C ALA A 135 -29.30 9.73 -10.41
N LEU A 136 -28.15 9.17 -10.82
CA LEU A 136 -26.95 9.14 -9.98
C LEU A 136 -26.26 10.50 -9.93
N ARG A 137 -26.28 11.26 -11.03
CA ARG A 137 -25.75 12.64 -11.08
C ARG A 137 -26.55 13.57 -10.18
N GLU A 138 -27.87 13.45 -10.20
CA GLU A 138 -28.80 14.20 -9.35
C GLU A 138 -28.64 13.85 -7.86
N ASN A 139 -28.28 12.60 -7.54
CA ASN A 139 -28.08 12.15 -6.16
C ASN A 139 -26.70 12.52 -5.57
N LEU A 140 -25.70 12.79 -6.43
CA LEU A 140 -24.33 13.15 -6.03
C LEU A 140 -23.97 14.55 -6.56
N LYS A 141 -24.78 15.55 -6.20
CA LYS A 141 -24.59 16.93 -6.65
C LYS A 141 -23.28 17.49 -6.10
N GLY A 142 -22.39 17.90 -7.01
CA GLY A 142 -21.06 18.40 -6.67
C GLY A 142 -19.95 17.36 -6.85
N ALA A 143 -20.26 16.10 -7.12
CA ALA A 143 -19.29 15.14 -7.63
C ALA A 143 -18.93 15.47 -9.09
N SER A 144 -17.65 15.30 -9.45
CA SER A 144 -17.22 15.41 -10.84
C SER A 144 -17.28 14.04 -11.52
N PHE A 145 -18.08 13.92 -12.56
CA PHE A 145 -18.17 12.70 -13.37
C PHE A 145 -17.39 12.89 -14.67
N ILE A 146 -16.35 12.09 -14.86
CA ILE A 146 -15.47 12.14 -16.02
C ILE A 146 -15.74 10.89 -16.85
N VAL A 147 -16.24 11.07 -18.07
CA VAL A 147 -16.61 9.97 -18.96
C VAL A 147 -15.59 9.85 -20.08
N THR A 148 -14.80 8.78 -20.09
CA THR A 148 -13.67 8.64 -21.03
C THR A 148 -14.07 8.14 -22.41
N ARG A 149 -15.25 7.51 -22.56
CA ARG A 149 -15.79 6.98 -23.83
C ARG A 149 -14.82 6.05 -24.59
N GLU A 150 -13.97 5.33 -23.85
CA GLU A 150 -12.98 4.44 -24.44
C GLU A 150 -13.64 3.21 -25.09
N ASN A 151 -13.20 2.84 -26.29
CA ASN A 151 -13.67 1.65 -27.01
C ASN A 151 -13.40 0.34 -26.24
N VAL A 152 -12.29 0.31 -25.49
CA VAL A 152 -11.92 -0.81 -24.61
C VAL A 152 -12.03 -0.31 -23.18
N SER A 153 -12.98 -0.87 -22.42
CA SER A 153 -13.15 -0.48 -21.03
C SER A 153 -11.91 -0.88 -20.21
N PRO A 154 -11.35 0.04 -19.39
CA PRO A 154 -10.23 -0.29 -18.52
C PRO A 154 -10.63 -1.36 -17.51
N GLU A 155 -9.74 -2.32 -17.28
CA GLU A 155 -9.91 -3.34 -16.23
C GLU A 155 -9.58 -2.80 -14.83
N ALA A 156 -8.83 -1.70 -14.77
CA ALA A 156 -8.39 -1.09 -13.53
C ALA A 156 -9.58 -0.59 -12.71
N ARG A 157 -9.69 -1.06 -11.47
CA ARG A 157 -10.66 -0.60 -10.47
C ARG A 157 -9.91 -0.15 -9.23
N PHE A 158 -9.89 1.15 -9.00
CA PHE A 158 -9.19 1.68 -7.85
C PHE A 158 -9.78 2.98 -7.36
N THR A 159 -9.54 3.26 -6.07
CA THR A 159 -9.92 4.49 -5.41
C THR A 159 -8.66 5.13 -4.86
N LEU A 160 -8.38 6.36 -5.27
CA LEU A 160 -7.28 7.16 -4.75
C LEU A 160 -7.83 8.25 -3.85
N VAL A 161 -7.41 8.26 -2.59
CA VAL A 161 -7.75 9.29 -1.61
C VAL A 161 -6.56 10.24 -1.43
N ASN A 162 -6.85 11.53 -1.27
CA ASN A 162 -5.85 12.60 -1.11
C ASN A 162 -4.83 12.69 -2.25
N GLY A 163 -5.23 12.36 -3.48
CA GLY A 163 -4.30 12.31 -4.64
C GLY A 163 -3.57 13.62 -4.94
N ASP A 164 -4.11 14.75 -4.48
CA ASP A 164 -3.56 16.10 -4.59
C ASP A 164 -2.61 16.48 -3.43
N ARG A 165 -2.52 15.67 -2.38
CA ARG A 165 -1.72 15.94 -1.17
C ARG A 165 -0.57 14.95 -1.00
N GLY A 166 0.62 15.37 -1.42
CA GLY A 166 1.87 14.64 -1.22
C GLY A 166 2.11 14.24 0.24
N GLY A 167 2.29 12.95 0.48
CA GLY A 167 2.56 12.37 1.80
C GLY A 167 1.34 11.82 2.53
N ALA A 168 0.11 12.07 2.06
CA ALA A 168 -1.14 11.60 2.69
C ALA A 168 -2.01 10.71 1.77
N GLU A 169 -1.47 10.32 0.61
CA GLU A 169 -2.14 9.47 -0.36
C GLU A 169 -2.39 8.06 0.16
N LYS A 170 -3.59 7.55 -0.16
CA LYS A 170 -3.93 6.14 -0.01
C LYS A 170 -4.62 5.66 -1.27
N LEU A 171 -4.21 4.51 -1.77
CA LEU A 171 -4.74 3.91 -2.98
C LEU A 171 -5.29 2.53 -2.65
N ALA A 172 -6.58 2.31 -2.89
CA ALA A 172 -7.20 1.00 -2.81
C ALA A 172 -7.39 0.44 -4.22
N ILE A 173 -6.85 -0.74 -4.51
CA ILE A 173 -7.03 -1.45 -5.78
C ILE A 173 -7.89 -2.68 -5.51
N ALA A 174 -9.01 -2.80 -6.22
CA ALA A 174 -9.92 -3.92 -6.13
C ALA A 174 -9.65 -4.94 -7.23
N ARG A 175 -9.59 -6.22 -6.87
CA ARG A 175 -9.34 -7.36 -7.78
C ARG A 175 -10.29 -8.51 -7.48
N GLY A 176 -10.58 -9.31 -8.52
CA GLY A 176 -11.47 -10.47 -8.40
C GLY A 176 -12.96 -10.12 -8.35
N VAL A 177 -13.74 -11.11 -7.92
CA VAL A 177 -15.20 -11.04 -7.72
C VAL A 177 -15.53 -11.80 -6.45
N HIS A 178 -16.65 -11.46 -5.79
CA HIS A 178 -17.06 -12.18 -4.59
C HIS A 178 -17.25 -13.69 -4.87
N PRO A 179 -16.86 -14.56 -3.91
CA PRO A 179 -16.39 -14.25 -2.55
C PRO A 179 -14.90 -13.91 -2.43
N ASP A 180 -14.14 -14.03 -3.51
CA ASP A 180 -12.70 -13.80 -3.56
C ASP A 180 -12.36 -12.37 -4.00
N HIS A 181 -13.20 -11.41 -3.60
CA HIS A 181 -12.97 -10.00 -3.90
C HIS A 181 -11.90 -9.45 -2.96
N GLU A 182 -10.73 -9.14 -3.52
CA GLU A 182 -9.59 -8.66 -2.77
C GLU A 182 -9.41 -7.15 -2.98
N ILE A 183 -9.19 -6.42 -1.89
CA ILE A 183 -8.79 -5.02 -1.94
C ILE A 183 -7.41 -4.90 -1.32
N THR A 184 -6.47 -4.43 -2.14
CA THR A 184 -5.10 -4.12 -1.72
C THR A 184 -4.97 -2.62 -1.52
N ILE A 185 -4.49 -2.18 -0.37
CA ILE A 185 -4.32 -0.79 0.02
C ILE A 185 -2.84 -0.44 0.05
N PHE A 186 -2.48 0.56 -0.75
CA PHE A 186 -1.15 1.14 -0.82
C PHE A 186 -1.15 2.52 -0.19
N ASP A 187 -0.09 2.84 0.55
CA ASP A 187 0.22 4.17 1.04
C ASP A 187 1.59 4.63 0.51
N ASN A 188 2.04 5.80 0.95
CA ASN A 188 3.35 6.34 0.56
C ASN A 188 4.55 5.51 1.04
N ASN A 189 4.36 4.58 1.97
CA ASN A 189 5.40 3.68 2.44
C ASN A 189 5.38 2.36 1.66
N SER A 190 4.21 1.76 1.46
CA SER A 190 4.05 0.42 0.88
C SER A 190 3.98 0.38 -0.65
N GLY A 191 3.57 1.49 -1.30
CA GLY A 191 3.45 1.51 -2.76
C GLY A 191 3.54 2.90 -3.41
N PRO A 192 4.56 3.72 -3.13
CA PRO A 192 4.66 5.08 -3.70
C PRO A 192 4.69 5.08 -5.24
N GLN A 193 5.31 4.07 -5.85
CA GLN A 193 5.40 3.93 -7.31
C GLN A 193 4.03 3.58 -7.93
N ILE A 194 3.25 2.74 -7.25
CA ILE A 194 1.90 2.35 -7.68
C ILE A 194 0.94 3.54 -7.56
N ILE A 195 1.07 4.33 -6.48
CA ILE A 195 0.33 5.60 -6.32
C ILE A 195 0.67 6.57 -7.45
N ALA A 196 1.95 6.73 -7.78
CA ALA A 196 2.37 7.60 -8.89
C ALA A 196 1.77 7.14 -10.24
N MET A 197 1.75 5.83 -10.48
CA MET A 197 1.12 5.25 -11.68
C MET A 197 -0.39 5.51 -11.70
N ALA A 198 -1.09 5.33 -10.58
CA ALA A 198 -2.53 5.61 -10.48
C ALA A 198 -2.85 7.08 -10.78
N LYS A 199 -2.02 8.02 -10.30
CA LYS A 199 -2.15 9.44 -10.62
C LYS A 199 -1.97 9.72 -12.12
N ASP A 200 -1.01 9.04 -12.76
CA ASP A 200 -0.79 9.20 -14.20
C ASP A 200 -1.96 8.66 -15.03
N ILE A 201 -2.53 7.52 -14.61
CA ILE A 201 -3.75 6.97 -15.22
C ILE A 201 -4.90 7.97 -15.10
N ILE A 202 -5.15 8.51 -13.89
CA ILE A 202 -6.18 9.53 -13.66
C ILE A 202 -5.97 10.75 -14.57
N ARG A 203 -4.74 11.24 -14.68
CA ARG A 203 -4.39 12.38 -15.54
C ARG A 203 -4.72 12.09 -17.01
N LYS A 204 -4.30 10.93 -17.52
CA LYS A 204 -4.59 10.51 -18.90
C LYS A 204 -6.08 10.33 -19.16
N SER A 205 -6.83 9.77 -18.22
CA SER A 205 -8.28 9.64 -18.33
C SER A 205 -8.98 11.00 -18.43
N LYS A 206 -8.52 12.00 -17.66
CA LYS A 206 -9.03 13.38 -17.75
C LYS A 206 -8.71 14.01 -19.11
N GLU A 207 -7.51 13.81 -19.63
CA GLU A 207 -7.10 14.29 -20.96
C GLU A 207 -7.97 13.67 -22.07
N LEU A 208 -8.23 12.37 -22.01
CA LEU A 208 -9.11 11.65 -22.96
C LEU A 208 -10.54 12.19 -22.93
N SER A 209 -11.09 12.42 -21.74
CA SER A 209 -12.44 12.98 -21.58
C SER A 209 -12.57 14.40 -22.14
N ASN A 210 -11.49 15.19 -22.13
CA ASN A 210 -11.50 16.55 -22.69
C ASN A 210 -11.28 16.60 -24.21
N ALA A 211 -10.70 15.53 -24.78
CA ALA A 211 -10.46 15.40 -26.21
C ALA A 211 -11.64 14.81 -26.98
N SER A 212 -12.66 14.30 -26.27
CA SER A 212 -13.86 13.65 -26.79
C SER A 212 -15.08 14.57 -26.78
#